data_AF-A0A3B5KD01-F1
#
_entry.id   AF-A0A3B5KD01-F1
#
_cell.length_a   1.000
_cell.length_b   1.000
_cell.length_c   1.000
_cell.angle_alpha   90.00
_cell.angle_beta   90.00
_cell.angle_gamma   90.00
#
_symmetry.space_group_name_H-M   'P 1'
#
loop_
_entity.id
_entity.type
_entity.pdbx_description
1 polymer ?
#
loop_
_entity_poly.entity_id
_entity_poly.type
_entity_poly.pdbx_seq_one_letter_code
_entity_poly.pdbx_strand_id
1 'polypeptide(L)'
;MTQKQTRANDRERHRMHNLNSALDALRSILPVLPEETKLTKIETLRFAHNYIWALTETLRMADQQEHTAGCDASGPGNVVSALWTSATAAPGTDDEFDLKSCQMTSHEGFPHHSNGNI
;
A
#
# COMPACT_ATOMS: atom_id res chain seq x y z
N MET A 1 -3.24 -35.41 15.38
CA MET A 1 -3.89 -34.20 14.83
C MET A 1 -5.39 -34.37 14.90
N THR A 2 -6.13 -33.32 15.26
CA THR A 2 -7.61 -33.35 15.27
C THR A 2 -8.19 -32.87 13.94
N GLN A 3 -9.40 -33.32 13.57
CA GLN A 3 -10.08 -32.90 12.33
C GLN A 3 -10.21 -31.37 12.21
N LYS A 4 -10.37 -30.67 13.34
CA LYS A 4 -10.39 -29.20 13.41
C LYS A 4 -9.04 -28.58 13.02
N GLN A 5 -7.92 -29.18 13.48
CA GLN A 5 -6.57 -28.72 13.13
C GLN A 5 -6.27 -28.93 11.65
N THR A 6 -6.69 -30.05 11.06
CA THR A 6 -6.54 -30.32 9.62
C THR A 6 -7.25 -29.27 8.78
N ARG A 7 -8.54 -29.02 9.04
CA ARG A 7 -9.31 -27.99 8.33
C ARG A 7 -8.71 -26.58 8.47
N ALA A 8 -8.15 -26.27 9.64
CA ALA A 8 -7.48 -24.99 9.88
C ALA A 8 -6.17 -24.87 9.09
N ASN A 9 -5.36 -25.94 9.05
CA ASN A 9 -4.12 -25.98 8.28
C ASN A 9 -4.39 -25.83 6.77
N ASP A 10 -5.44 -26.47 6.26
CA ASP A 10 -5.81 -26.38 4.85
C ASP A 10 -6.16 -24.93 4.47
N ARG A 11 -6.97 -24.23 5.29
CA ARG A 11 -7.27 -22.81 5.05
C ARG A 11 -6.01 -21.95 5.04
N GLU A 12 -5.08 -22.21 5.94
CA GLU A 12 -3.83 -21.48 5.99
C GLU A 12 -2.98 -21.69 4.74
N ARG A 13 -2.90 -22.94 4.25
CA ARG A 13 -2.23 -23.25 2.99
C ARG A 13 -2.83 -22.49 1.82
N HIS A 14 -4.16 -22.43 1.72
CA HIS A 14 -4.83 -21.65 0.67
C HIS A 14 -4.54 -20.15 0.80
N ARG A 15 -4.59 -19.59 2.01
CA ARG A 15 -4.24 -18.19 2.26
C ARG A 15 -2.82 -17.87 1.80
N MET A 16 -1.88 -18.74 2.15
CA MET A 16 -0.47 -18.61 1.78
C MET A 16 -0.25 -18.79 0.28
N HIS A 17 -0.99 -19.69 -0.39
CA HIS A 17 -0.93 -19.86 -1.84
C HIS A 17 -1.34 -18.57 -2.54
N ASN A 18 -2.49 -17.99 -2.17
CA ASN A 18 -2.98 -16.73 -2.74
C ASN A 18 -1.97 -15.58 -2.56
N LEU A 19 -1.35 -15.47 -1.37
CA LEU A 19 -0.33 -14.47 -1.10
C LEU A 19 0.91 -14.65 -2.00
N ASN A 20 1.37 -15.89 -2.16
CA ASN A 20 2.54 -16.16 -2.99
C ASN A 20 2.23 -15.91 -4.47
N SER A 21 1.03 -16.26 -4.95
CA SER A 21 0.59 -15.96 -6.32
C SER A 21 0.58 -14.44 -6.60
N ALA A 22 0.11 -13.63 -5.65
CA ALA A 22 0.17 -12.17 -5.79
C ALA A 22 1.61 -11.64 -5.83
N LEU A 23 2.51 -12.23 -5.05
CA LEU A 23 3.93 -11.86 -5.06
C LEU A 23 4.62 -12.26 -6.38
N ASP A 24 4.26 -13.41 -6.95
CA ASP A 24 4.76 -13.84 -8.27
C ASP A 24 4.23 -12.94 -9.39
N ALA A 25 2.96 -12.52 -9.33
CA ALA A 25 2.42 -11.52 -10.24
C ALA A 25 3.19 -10.19 -10.14
N LEU A 26 3.55 -9.75 -8.92
CA LEU A 26 4.41 -8.59 -8.74
C LEU A 26 5.79 -8.77 -9.39
N ARG A 27 6.42 -9.95 -9.27
CA ARG A 27 7.71 -10.22 -9.91
C ARG A 27 7.62 -10.12 -11.43
N SER A 28 6.51 -10.55 -12.03
CA SER A 28 6.35 -10.56 -13.48
C SER A 28 6.33 -9.16 -14.11
N ILE A 29 6.04 -8.12 -13.33
CA ILE A 29 6.02 -6.72 -13.80
C ILE A 29 7.30 -5.96 -13.45
N LEU A 30 8.23 -6.55 -12.70
CA LEU A 30 9.49 -5.89 -12.36
C LEU A 30 10.44 -5.93 -13.57
N PRO A 31 11.22 -4.86 -13.81
CA PRO A 31 12.12 -4.80 -14.93
C PRO A 31 13.18 -5.91 -14.85
N VAL A 32 13.33 -6.59 -16.00
CA VAL A 32 14.07 -7.83 -16.29
C VAL A 32 14.98 -8.35 -15.19
N LEU A 33 14.60 -9.52 -14.68
CA LEU A 33 15.47 -10.44 -13.97
C LEU A 33 15.51 -11.73 -14.78
N PRO A 34 16.67 -12.40 -14.96
CA PRO A 34 16.70 -13.67 -15.64
C PRO A 34 15.74 -14.64 -14.95
N GLU A 35 14.99 -15.41 -15.74
CA GLU A 35 13.89 -16.29 -15.30
C GLU A 35 14.32 -17.30 -14.22
N GLU A 36 15.62 -17.48 -14.06
CA GLU A 36 16.30 -18.44 -13.19
C GLU A 36 16.56 -17.91 -11.76
N THR A 37 16.65 -16.58 -11.53
CA THR A 37 16.90 -16.04 -10.18
C THR A 37 15.64 -15.39 -9.59
N LYS A 38 14.93 -16.14 -8.74
CA LYS A 38 13.78 -15.61 -8.00
C LYS A 38 14.23 -14.68 -6.88
N LEU A 39 13.77 -13.42 -6.91
CA LEU A 39 13.95 -12.49 -5.79
C LEU A 39 13.30 -13.02 -4.51
N THR A 40 13.98 -12.84 -3.39
CA THR A 40 13.39 -13.03 -2.06
C THR A 40 12.20 -12.07 -1.87
N LYS A 41 11.36 -12.33 -0.85
CA LYS A 41 10.19 -11.48 -0.56
C LYS A 41 10.60 -10.02 -0.30
N ILE A 42 11.66 -9.81 0.47
CA ILE A 42 12.15 -8.47 0.80
C ILE A 42 12.74 -7.76 -0.41
N GLU A 43 13.50 -8.47 -1.25
CA GLU A 43 14.06 -7.90 -2.48
C GLU A 43 12.94 -7.50 -3.45
N THR A 44 11.92 -8.35 -3.62
CA THR A 44 10.75 -8.06 -4.47
C THR A 44 10.07 -6.77 -4.04
N LEU A 45 9.82 -6.59 -2.73
CA LEU A 45 9.18 -5.39 -2.20
C LEU A 45 10.04 -4.14 -2.34
N ARG A 46 11.35 -4.25 -2.06
CA ARG A 46 12.29 -3.14 -2.25
C ARG A 46 12.40 -2.73 -3.71
N PHE A 47 12.47 -3.70 -4.61
CA PHE A 47 12.59 -3.41 -6.04
C PHE A 47 11.32 -2.78 -6.60
N ALA A 48 10.14 -3.27 -6.21
CA ALA A 48 8.86 -2.66 -6.58
C ALA A 48 8.77 -1.19 -6.16
N HIS A 49 9.14 -0.87 -4.92
CA HIS A 49 9.18 0.51 -4.42
C HIS A 49 10.11 1.38 -5.28
N ASN A 50 11.33 0.92 -5.53
CA ASN A 50 12.31 1.66 -6.32
C ASN A 50 11.87 1.84 -7.77
N TYR A 51 11.17 0.85 -8.34
CA TYR A 51 10.67 0.92 -9.70
C TYR A 51 9.55 1.96 -9.84
N ILE A 52 8.59 1.98 -8.91
CA ILE A 52 7.55 3.03 -8.85
C ILE A 52 8.21 4.42 -8.75
N TRP A 53 9.21 4.58 -7.87
CA TRP A 53 9.94 5.84 -7.71
C TRP A 53 10.63 6.27 -9.00
N ALA A 54 11.34 5.36 -9.68
CA ALA A 54 12.06 5.66 -10.91
C ALA A 54 11.11 6.08 -12.05
N LEU A 55 9.98 5.39 -12.21
CA LEU A 55 8.96 5.77 -13.20
C LEU A 55 8.35 7.14 -12.87
N THR A 56 8.12 7.44 -11.59
CA THR A 56 7.60 8.73 -11.15
C THR A 56 8.56 9.88 -11.48
N GLU A 57 9.86 9.71 -11.21
CA GLU A 57 10.86 10.74 -11.56
C GLU A 57 11.02 10.87 -13.08
N THR A 58 10.96 9.76 -13.84
CA THR A 58 11.02 9.78 -15.31
C THR A 58 9.90 10.65 -15.90
N LEU A 59 8.67 10.51 -15.40
CA LEU A 59 7.55 11.35 -15.84
C LEU A 59 7.75 12.82 -15.47
N ARG A 60 8.23 13.10 -14.24
CA ARG A 60 8.51 14.46 -13.79
C ARG A 60 9.56 15.17 -14.65
N MET A 61 10.60 14.45 -15.06
CA MET A 61 11.66 14.97 -15.92
C MET A 61 11.16 15.24 -17.35
N ALA A 62 10.26 14.40 -17.87
CA ALA A 62 9.65 14.60 -19.18
C ALA A 62 8.82 15.89 -19.23
N ASP A 63 8.02 16.18 -18.20
CA ASP A 63 7.23 17.41 -18.11
C ASP A 63 8.10 18.69 -18.06
N GLN A 64 9.31 18.60 -17.50
CA GLN A 64 10.24 19.73 -17.42
C GLN A 64 10.97 20.00 -18.75
N GLN A 65 11.19 18.99 -19.58
CA GLN A 65 11.87 19.16 -20.88
C GLN A 65 11.03 19.97 -21.86
N GLU A 66 9.71 19.81 -21.84
CA GLU A 66 8.74 20.60 -22.63
C GLU A 66 8.83 22.12 -22.31
N HIS A 67 9.29 22.50 -21.12
CA HIS A 67 9.36 23.90 -20.68
C HIS A 67 10.67 24.62 -21.04
N THR A 68 11.69 23.90 -21.52
CA THR A 68 13.03 24.46 -21.83
C THR A 68 13.37 24.47 -23.32
N ALA A 69 12.51 23.90 -24.17
CA ALA A 69 12.73 23.76 -25.61
C ALA A 69 11.74 24.56 -26.49
N GLY A 70 11.10 25.59 -25.94
CA GLY A 70 10.16 26.44 -26.67
C GLY A 70 10.48 27.92 -26.55
N CYS A 71 11.34 28.43 -27.43
CA CYS A 71 11.26 29.82 -27.84
C CYS A 71 10.01 29.99 -28.71
N ASP A 72 9.22 31.01 -28.36
CA ASP A 72 8.15 31.64 -29.12
C ASP A 72 6.77 30.95 -29.25
N ALA A 73 5.78 31.75 -28.84
CA ALA A 73 4.37 31.77 -29.21
C ALA A 73 3.38 30.79 -28.54
N SER A 74 2.72 31.33 -27.51
CA SER A 74 1.26 31.26 -27.26
C SER A 74 0.48 30.02 -27.73
N GLY A 75 0.04 29.21 -26.76
CA GLY A 75 -1.10 28.31 -26.93
C GLY A 75 -1.62 27.81 -25.58
N PRO A 76 -2.90 28.03 -25.22
CA PRO A 76 -3.48 27.42 -24.03
C PRO A 76 -4.08 26.05 -24.38
N GLY A 77 -3.79 25.03 -23.58
CA GLY A 77 -4.70 23.89 -23.45
C GLY A 77 -4.04 22.52 -23.40
N ASN A 78 -3.55 22.13 -22.22
CA ASN A 78 -3.46 20.71 -21.88
C ASN A 78 -4.73 20.32 -21.09
N VAL A 79 -5.75 19.85 -21.80
CA VAL A 79 -7.10 19.55 -21.25
C VAL A 79 -7.18 18.22 -20.48
N VAL A 80 -6.06 17.49 -20.34
CA VAL A 80 -6.04 16.14 -19.75
C VAL A 80 -6.13 16.12 -18.22
N SER A 81 -5.88 17.24 -17.54
CA SER A 81 -5.93 17.31 -16.07
C SER A 81 -7.37 17.36 -15.50
N ALA A 82 -8.37 17.68 -16.32
CA ALA A 82 -9.75 17.93 -15.86
C ALA A 82 -10.61 16.67 -15.62
N LEU A 83 -10.12 15.46 -15.94
CA LEU A 83 -10.92 14.24 -15.85
C LEU A 83 -10.89 13.54 -14.49
N TRP A 84 -9.99 13.91 -13.57
CA TRP A 84 -9.92 13.29 -12.24
C TRP A 84 -10.69 14.06 -11.15
N THR A 85 -11.13 15.29 -11.42
CA THR A 85 -11.68 16.21 -10.39
C THR A 85 -13.20 16.11 -10.21
N SER A 86 -13.87 15.08 -10.71
CA SER A 86 -15.30 14.89 -10.46
C SER A 86 -15.56 13.80 -9.42
N ALA A 87 -15.23 14.12 -8.16
CA ALA A 87 -15.79 13.46 -6.98
C ALA A 87 -15.69 14.36 -5.72
N THR A 88 -16.35 15.51 -5.75
CA THR A 88 -16.75 16.28 -4.55
C THR A 88 -17.84 17.25 -5.01
N ALA A 89 -19.00 17.40 -4.39
CA ALA A 89 -19.59 16.83 -3.20
C ALA A 89 -21.13 17.00 -3.31
N ALA A 90 -21.90 16.14 -2.65
CA ALA A 90 -23.25 16.50 -2.20
C ALA A 90 -23.32 16.27 -0.67
N PRO A 91 -24.06 17.11 0.06
CA PRO A 91 -23.89 17.31 1.50
C PRO A 91 -24.76 16.37 2.35
N GLY A 92 -24.24 16.01 3.54
CA GLY A 92 -25.06 15.65 4.70
C GLY A 92 -25.32 14.15 4.93
N THR A 93 -24.43 13.50 5.69
CA THR A 93 -24.73 12.79 6.94
C THR A 93 -23.42 12.61 7.71
N ASP A 94 -23.37 13.13 8.93
CA ASP A 94 -22.23 13.08 9.84
C ASP A 94 -21.86 11.65 10.21
N ASP A 95 -20.62 11.24 9.90
CA ASP A 95 -19.89 10.18 10.61
C ASP A 95 -18.39 10.51 10.48
N GLU A 96 -17.95 11.45 11.31
CA GLU A 96 -16.56 11.81 11.50
C GLU A 96 -15.82 10.65 12.20
N PHE A 97 -15.08 9.84 11.42
CA PHE A 97 -14.16 8.86 11.98
C PHE A 97 -12.93 9.59 12.54
N ASP A 98 -13.02 9.97 13.81
CA ASP A 98 -12.02 10.74 14.54
C ASP A 98 -10.77 9.88 14.85
N LEU A 99 -9.69 10.13 14.12
CA LEU A 99 -8.38 9.47 14.31
C LEU A 99 -7.65 9.98 15.57
N LYS A 100 -8.26 10.85 16.38
CA LYS A 100 -7.70 11.33 17.66
C LYS A 100 -7.98 10.42 18.86
N SER A 101 -8.79 9.36 18.73
CA SER A 101 -9.11 8.50 19.88
C SER A 101 -8.02 7.48 20.25
N CYS A 102 -6.92 7.37 19.49
CA CYS A 102 -5.83 6.43 19.77
C CYS A 102 -4.54 7.14 20.21
N GLN A 103 -4.61 8.00 21.23
CA GLN A 103 -3.47 8.31 22.07
C GLN A 103 -3.84 8.28 23.56
N MET A 104 -3.16 7.36 24.27
CA MET A 104 -2.81 7.35 25.69
C MET A 104 -3.91 7.45 26.76
N THR A 105 -4.20 6.30 27.38
CA THR A 105 -4.50 6.24 28.83
C THR A 105 -3.53 5.25 29.50
N SER A 106 -2.36 5.74 29.90
CA SER A 106 -1.51 5.05 30.88
C SER A 106 -1.92 5.50 32.27
N HIS A 107 -2.83 4.76 32.89
CA HIS A 107 -3.14 4.62 34.34
C HIS A 107 -4.58 4.08 34.40
N GLU A 108 -4.88 2.94 35.03
CA GLU A 108 -5.15 2.85 36.47
C GLU A 108 -5.13 1.36 36.92
N GLY A 109 -4.45 1.09 38.04
CA GLY A 109 -4.84 0.13 39.09
C GLY A 109 -5.12 -1.33 38.74
N PHE A 110 -4.14 -2.22 39.01
CA PHE A 110 -4.42 -3.62 39.31
C PHE A 110 -5.13 -3.75 40.67
N PRO A 111 -6.31 -4.42 40.76
CA PRO A 111 -6.90 -4.71 42.06
C PRO A 111 -6.10 -5.82 42.75
N HIS A 112 -5.44 -5.45 43.84
CA HIS A 112 -4.77 -6.34 44.76
C HIS A 112 -5.82 -7.13 45.56
N HIS A 113 -6.18 -8.33 45.10
CA HIS A 113 -6.93 -9.27 45.94
C HIS A 113 -5.96 -9.90 46.93
N SER A 114 -5.87 -9.25 48.10
CA SER A 114 -5.45 -9.90 49.34
C SER A 114 -6.45 -11.03 49.63
N ASN A 115 -5.95 -12.25 49.74
CA ASN A 115 -6.60 -13.32 50.48
C ASN A 115 -5.52 -14.04 51.29
N GLY A 116 -5.20 -13.48 52.44
CA GLY A 116 -4.77 -14.27 53.58
C GLY A 116 -5.99 -14.54 54.45
N ASN A 117 -6.33 -15.83 54.65
CA ASN A 117 -6.41 -16.42 55.99
C ASN A 117 -6.68 -17.93 55.91
N ILE A 118 -5.93 -18.66 56.75
CA ILE A 118 -6.05 -20.05 57.25
C ILE A 118 -5.77 -21.19 56.25
#